data_AF-A0A218WLC5-F1
#
_entry.id   AF-A0A218WLC5-F1
#
_cell.length_a   1.000
_cell.length_b   1.000
_cell.length_c   1.000
_cell.angle_alpha   90.00
_cell.angle_beta   90.00
_cell.angle_gamma   90.00
#
_symmetry.space_group_name_H-M   'P 1'
#
loop_
_entity.id
_entity.type
_entity.pdbx_description
1 polymer ?
#
loop_
_entity_poly.entity_id
_entity_poly.type
_entity_poly.pdbx_seq_one_letter_code
_entity_poly.pdbx_strand_id
1 'polypeptide(L)'
;MACRNLPPGTFGWPFLGETVEFIRAKSEGCADKFVKDRVERYGSTVFRTSLFGEPMAFLCGPAGNKFLFSNEGKKVAHWFPAPLRWMLEGSFIFMCGDEARVRKKLLTASFFNTESLMKCVPIMDEITRGYLKTHWEGKEEVQVCTSIKRYPFEVPCRLFMSIVEPELISRLLFQFNIFIKGLAGFPLNIPGTQFHRGMRAVNIIKRELRVVLRQRRAELARKVTYPTQDILSYLLVNADESGKFITEADIISEMLTLLFAGHDTSSSTISLLIKYLSGSPESMRKFFRVGWLSSAQLSF
;
A
#
# COMPACT_ATOMS: atom_id res chain seq x y z
N MET A 1 -41.88 -0.21 1.59
CA MET A 1 -41.47 -0.95 2.81
C MET A 1 -40.45 -0.12 3.57
N ALA A 2 -40.81 0.46 4.71
CA ALA A 2 -39.90 1.26 5.53
C ALA A 2 -38.95 0.32 6.30
N CYS A 3 -37.65 0.37 5.99
CA CYS A 3 -36.62 -0.36 6.72
C CYS A 3 -36.53 0.17 8.15
N ARG A 4 -37.11 -0.55 9.12
CA ARG A 4 -37.36 -0.01 10.47
C ARG A 4 -36.15 0.07 11.41
N ASN A 5 -34.98 -0.48 11.07
CA ASN A 5 -33.79 -0.47 11.97
C ASN A 5 -32.47 -0.15 11.25
N LEU A 6 -32.39 0.94 10.49
CA LEU A 6 -31.10 1.42 9.96
C LEU A 6 -30.42 2.38 10.95
N PRO A 7 -29.07 2.44 11.00
CA PRO A 7 -28.36 3.45 11.77
C PRO A 7 -28.79 4.88 11.38
N PRO A 8 -28.73 5.85 12.31
CA PRO A 8 -29.01 7.25 11.99
C PRO A 8 -28.01 7.76 10.94
N GLY A 9 -28.41 8.74 10.13
CA GLY A 9 -27.51 9.37 9.15
C GLY A 9 -28.17 9.70 7.82
N THR A 10 -27.38 10.31 6.92
CA THR A 10 -27.81 10.80 5.61
C THR A 10 -26.95 10.20 4.51
N PHE A 11 -27.54 9.90 3.36
CA PHE A 11 -26.76 9.47 2.19
C PHE A 11 -26.09 10.62 1.45
N GLY A 12 -26.33 11.89 1.82
CA GLY A 12 -25.71 13.04 1.17
C GLY A 12 -26.25 13.32 -0.24
N TRP A 13 -25.40 13.84 -1.12
CA TRP A 13 -25.76 14.19 -2.49
C TRP A 13 -26.09 12.95 -3.35
N PRO A 14 -26.98 13.06 -4.35
CA PRO A 14 -27.19 11.97 -5.31
C PRO A 14 -25.87 11.54 -5.96
N PHE A 15 -25.62 10.22 -6.01
CA PHE A 15 -24.41 9.56 -6.55
C PHE A 15 -23.08 9.86 -5.84
N LEU A 16 -22.82 11.09 -5.39
CA LEU A 16 -21.57 11.46 -4.72
C LEU A 16 -21.59 11.20 -3.21
N GLY A 17 -22.79 11.15 -2.64
CA GLY A 17 -23.01 11.06 -1.22
C GLY A 17 -22.29 12.15 -0.43
N GLU A 18 -21.49 11.74 0.55
CA GLU A 18 -20.66 12.61 1.39
C GLU A 18 -19.16 12.51 1.03
N THR A 19 -18.83 11.90 -0.13
CA THR A 19 -17.45 11.59 -0.55
C THR A 19 -16.55 12.82 -0.62
N VAL A 20 -17.07 13.94 -1.14
CA VAL A 20 -16.30 15.19 -1.27
C VAL A 20 -15.91 15.75 0.09
N GLU A 21 -16.83 15.74 1.05
CA GLU A 21 -16.55 16.18 2.42
C GLU A 21 -15.55 15.24 3.11
N PHE A 22 -15.70 13.93 2.91
CA PHE A 22 -14.78 12.92 3.44
C PHE A 22 -13.35 13.09 2.92
N ILE A 23 -13.19 13.32 1.61
CA ILE A 23 -11.88 13.56 0.99
C ILE A 23 -11.31 14.91 1.44
N ARG A 24 -12.14 15.96 1.48
CA ARG A 24 -11.73 17.31 1.90
C ARG A 24 -11.19 17.32 3.33
N ALA A 25 -11.90 16.71 4.27
CA ALA A 25 -11.47 16.61 5.67
C ALA A 25 -10.09 15.96 5.79
N LYS A 26 -9.79 14.94 4.98
CA LYS A 26 -8.46 14.32 4.91
C LYS A 26 -7.41 15.27 4.33
N SER A 27 -7.72 15.98 3.25
CA SER A 27 -6.76 16.92 2.63
C SER A 27 -6.43 18.12 3.50
N GLU A 28 -7.34 18.53 4.38
CA GLU A 28 -7.16 19.63 5.34
C GLU A 28 -6.42 19.19 6.62
N GLY A 29 -6.03 17.91 6.74
CA GLY A 29 -5.36 17.38 7.92
C GLY A 29 -6.28 17.07 9.10
N CYS A 30 -7.59 17.17 8.91
CA CYS A 30 -8.63 16.91 9.92
C CYS A 30 -9.37 15.60 9.60
N ALA A 31 -8.63 14.51 9.37
CA ALA A 31 -9.21 13.24 8.90
C ALA A 31 -10.26 12.64 9.86
N ASP A 32 -10.17 12.95 11.16
CA ASP A 32 -11.09 12.54 12.20
C ASP A 32 -12.36 13.40 12.27
N LYS A 33 -12.32 14.63 11.74
CA LYS A 33 -13.44 15.58 11.78
C LYS A 33 -14.71 15.03 11.16
N PHE A 34 -14.61 14.42 9.97
CA PHE A 34 -15.76 13.81 9.30
C PHE A 34 -16.52 12.83 10.20
N VAL A 35 -15.77 12.01 10.93
CA VAL A 35 -16.33 10.99 11.84
C VAL A 35 -16.84 11.63 13.12
N LYS A 36 -16.06 12.53 13.74
CA LYS A 36 -16.44 13.25 14.97
C LYS A 36 -17.74 14.02 14.81
N ASP A 37 -17.84 14.83 13.75
CA ASP A 37 -19.01 15.67 13.48
C ASP A 37 -20.28 14.81 13.33
N ARG A 38 -20.17 13.61 12.75
CA ARG A 38 -21.30 12.68 12.56
C ARG A 38 -21.66 11.93 13.83
N VAL A 39 -20.67 11.52 14.62
CA VAL A 39 -20.93 10.90 15.93
C VAL A 39 -21.64 11.89 16.85
N GLU A 40 -21.18 13.14 16.89
CA GLU A 40 -21.81 14.20 17.69
C GLU A 40 -23.21 14.54 17.17
N ARG A 41 -23.36 14.79 15.87
CA ARG A 41 -24.66 15.12 15.25
C ARG A 41 -25.72 14.04 15.44
N TYR A 42 -25.35 12.77 15.31
CA TYR A 42 -26.30 11.65 15.36
C TYR A 42 -26.40 11.00 16.75
N GLY A 43 -25.58 11.42 17.72
CA GLY A 43 -25.56 10.84 19.07
C GLY A 43 -25.27 9.34 19.08
N SER A 44 -24.54 8.82 18.08
CA SER A 44 -24.34 7.39 17.86
C SER A 44 -22.93 7.11 17.32
N THR A 45 -22.29 6.06 17.84
CA THR A 45 -21.02 5.55 17.31
C THR A 45 -21.20 4.72 16.04
N VAL A 46 -22.44 4.50 15.60
CA VAL A 46 -22.77 3.85 14.33
C VAL A 46 -23.71 4.74 13.55
N PHE A 47 -23.32 5.12 12.33
CA PHE A 47 -24.15 5.95 11.46
C PHE A 47 -24.10 5.46 10.02
N ARG A 48 -25.12 5.80 9.22
CA ARG A 48 -25.14 5.53 7.78
C ARG A 48 -24.67 6.75 6.98
N THR A 49 -24.00 6.49 5.87
CA THR A 49 -23.51 7.48 4.93
C THR A 49 -23.50 6.88 3.52
N SER A 50 -23.19 7.69 2.50
CA SER A 50 -22.75 7.17 1.21
C SER A 50 -21.38 7.73 0.87
N LEU A 51 -20.43 6.84 0.57
CA LEU A 51 -19.08 7.19 0.14
C LEU A 51 -18.75 6.40 -1.12
N PHE A 52 -18.07 7.05 -2.06
CA PHE A 52 -17.66 6.47 -3.34
C PHE A 52 -18.82 5.89 -4.16
N GLY A 53 -20.02 6.46 -4.01
CA GLY A 53 -21.24 6.01 -4.69
C GLY A 53 -21.97 4.86 -4.02
N GLU A 54 -21.46 4.35 -2.88
CA GLU A 54 -22.04 3.20 -2.20
C GLU A 54 -22.68 3.61 -0.88
N PRO A 55 -23.88 3.08 -0.55
CA PRO A 55 -24.45 3.22 0.79
C PRO A 55 -23.68 2.34 1.79
N MET A 56 -23.28 2.90 2.94
CA MET A 56 -22.53 2.16 3.95
C MET A 56 -22.84 2.60 5.38
N ALA A 57 -22.56 1.71 6.33
CA ALA A 57 -22.58 2.00 7.75
C ALA A 57 -21.15 2.19 8.27
N PHE A 58 -20.91 3.29 8.98
CA PHE A 58 -19.65 3.58 9.65
C PHE A 58 -19.73 3.12 11.09
N LEU A 59 -18.85 2.21 11.50
CA LEU A 59 -18.76 1.70 12.86
C LEU A 59 -17.56 2.34 13.55
N CYS A 60 -17.81 3.17 14.56
CA CYS A 60 -16.77 3.96 15.23
C CYS A 60 -16.29 3.30 16.53
N GLY A 61 -15.03 3.58 16.88
CA GLY A 61 -14.43 3.18 18.14
C GLY A 61 -14.05 1.69 18.24
N PRO A 62 -13.46 1.29 19.39
CA PRO A 62 -12.91 -0.04 19.57
C PRO A 62 -13.93 -1.17 19.40
N ALA A 63 -15.18 -0.98 19.85
CA ALA A 63 -16.23 -1.98 19.72
C ALA A 63 -16.61 -2.24 18.26
N GLY A 64 -16.74 -1.17 17.46
CA GLY A 64 -16.99 -1.26 16.01
C GLY A 64 -15.86 -1.97 15.28
N ASN A 65 -14.62 -1.58 15.56
CA ASN A 65 -13.42 -2.23 15.00
C ASN A 65 -13.38 -3.73 15.36
N LYS A 66 -13.60 -4.07 16.64
CA LYS A 66 -13.63 -5.46 17.10
C LYS A 66 -14.70 -6.26 16.38
N PHE A 67 -15.89 -5.71 16.18
CA PHE A 67 -16.95 -6.36 15.42
C PHE A 67 -16.51 -6.67 14.00
N LEU A 68 -15.98 -5.69 13.26
CA LEU A 68 -15.52 -5.90 11.88
C LEU A 68 -14.40 -6.95 11.80
N PHE A 69 -13.32 -6.79 12.57
CA PHE A 69 -12.16 -7.68 12.49
C PHE A 69 -12.42 -9.09 13.02
N SER A 70 -13.38 -9.29 13.93
CA SER A 70 -13.72 -10.63 14.46
C SER A 70 -14.71 -11.41 13.57
N ASN A 71 -15.34 -10.74 12.60
CA ASN A 71 -16.39 -11.30 11.75
C ASN A 71 -16.05 -11.32 10.26
N GLU A 72 -14.79 -11.06 9.89
CA GLU A 72 -14.30 -11.23 8.52
C GLU A 72 -14.51 -12.68 8.05
N GLY A 73 -15.11 -12.84 6.87
CA GLY A 73 -15.49 -14.14 6.31
C GLY A 73 -16.70 -14.82 6.98
N LYS A 74 -17.36 -14.16 7.94
CA LYS A 74 -18.56 -14.68 8.64
C LYS A 74 -19.79 -13.80 8.41
N LYS A 75 -19.69 -12.52 8.80
CA LYS A 75 -20.78 -11.53 8.68
C LYS A 75 -20.40 -10.36 7.79
N VAL A 76 -19.10 -10.14 7.60
CA VAL A 76 -18.55 -9.10 6.74
C VAL A 76 -17.48 -9.73 5.85
N ALA A 77 -17.22 -9.07 4.74
CA ALA A 77 -16.17 -9.44 3.80
C ALA A 77 -15.46 -8.19 3.33
N HIS A 78 -14.18 -8.34 2.98
CA HIS A 78 -13.39 -7.26 2.43
C HIS A 78 -14.07 -6.64 1.20
N TRP A 79 -14.15 -5.30 1.20
CA TRP A 79 -14.63 -4.53 0.06
C TRP A 79 -13.66 -3.39 -0.26
N PHE A 80 -13.48 -3.11 -1.54
CA PHE A 80 -12.71 -1.97 -2.04
C PHE A 80 -13.52 -1.21 -3.09
N PRO A 81 -13.34 0.12 -3.20
CA PRO A 81 -13.94 0.90 -4.27
C PRO A 81 -13.58 0.34 -5.65
N ALA A 82 -14.57 0.30 -6.54
CA ALA A 82 -14.42 -0.17 -7.92
C ALA A 82 -13.21 0.43 -8.68
N PRO A 83 -12.86 1.72 -8.52
CA PRO A 83 -11.72 2.32 -9.21
C PRO A 83 -10.38 1.63 -8.89
N LEU A 84 -10.18 1.23 -7.64
CA LEU A 84 -8.99 0.50 -7.22
C LEU A 84 -8.99 -0.93 -7.80
N ARG A 85 -10.17 -1.58 -7.82
CA ARG A 85 -10.36 -2.91 -8.41
C ARG A 85 -10.06 -2.93 -9.91
N TRP A 86 -10.49 -1.92 -10.66
CA TRP A 86 -10.20 -1.80 -12.09
C TRP A 86 -8.70 -1.64 -12.39
N MET A 87 -7.96 -0.96 -11.50
CA MET A 87 -6.51 -0.75 -11.66
C MET A 87 -5.69 -1.98 -11.23
N LEU A 88 -6.10 -2.67 -10.16
CA LEU A 88 -5.35 -3.79 -9.58
C LEU A 88 -6.01 -5.16 -9.82
N GLU A 89 -6.82 -5.28 -10.87
CA GLU A 89 -7.55 -6.51 -11.20
C GLU A 89 -6.64 -7.75 -11.21
N GLY A 90 -7.09 -8.83 -10.57
CA GLY A 90 -6.33 -10.08 -10.40
C GLY A 90 -5.55 -10.18 -9.08
N SER A 91 -5.50 -9.11 -8.28
CA SER A 91 -4.85 -9.16 -6.96
C SER A 91 -5.70 -9.83 -5.88
N PHE A 92 -5.04 -10.54 -4.96
CA PHE A 92 -5.64 -11.20 -3.80
C PHE A 92 -6.44 -10.28 -2.89
N ILE A 93 -6.15 -8.98 -2.88
CA ILE A 93 -6.83 -8.03 -1.99
C ILE A 93 -8.34 -7.89 -2.32
N PHE A 94 -8.76 -8.33 -3.51
CA PHE A 94 -10.17 -8.34 -3.92
C PHE A 94 -10.84 -9.71 -3.77
N MET A 95 -10.10 -10.72 -3.31
CA MET A 95 -10.62 -12.07 -3.07
C MET A 95 -11.22 -12.16 -1.66
N CYS A 96 -12.11 -13.14 -1.44
CA CYS A 96 -12.74 -13.40 -0.15
C CYS A 96 -12.77 -14.90 0.15
N GLY A 97 -12.98 -15.26 1.42
CA GLY A 97 -13.12 -16.64 1.85
C GLY A 97 -11.86 -17.49 1.61
N ASP A 98 -12.06 -18.75 1.20
CA ASP A 98 -10.97 -19.70 1.00
C ASP A 98 -10.01 -19.31 -0.12
N GLU A 99 -10.49 -18.67 -1.19
CA GLU A 99 -9.63 -18.21 -2.28
C GLU A 99 -8.60 -17.19 -1.78
N ALA A 100 -9.04 -16.21 -0.97
CA ALA A 100 -8.15 -15.24 -0.34
C ALA A 100 -7.16 -15.91 0.63
N ARG A 101 -7.62 -16.89 1.41
CA ARG A 101 -6.77 -17.64 2.34
C ARG A 101 -5.65 -18.38 1.61
N VAL A 102 -6.00 -19.11 0.54
CA VAL A 102 -5.05 -19.87 -0.28
C VAL A 102 -4.06 -18.93 -0.95
N ARG A 103 -4.54 -17.86 -1.59
CA ARG A 103 -3.70 -16.88 -2.27
C ARG A 103 -2.74 -16.16 -1.31
N LYS A 104 -3.23 -15.73 -0.14
CA LYS A 104 -2.41 -15.11 0.90
C LYS A 104 -1.35 -16.08 1.44
N LYS A 105 -1.72 -17.34 1.69
CA LYS A 105 -0.76 -18.35 2.15
C LYS A 105 0.37 -18.52 1.13
N LEU A 106 0.04 -18.63 -0.16
CA LEU A 106 1.03 -18.73 -1.23
C LEU A 106 1.95 -17.51 -1.29
N LEU A 107 1.41 -16.29 -1.23
CA LEU A 107 2.22 -15.04 -1.19
C LEU A 107 3.13 -14.95 0.03
N THR A 108 2.67 -15.44 1.18
CA THR A 108 3.42 -15.34 2.45
C THR A 108 4.43 -16.44 2.68
N ALA A 109 4.28 -17.59 2.03
CA ALA A 109 5.10 -18.77 2.27
C ALA A 109 6.61 -18.55 2.05
N SER A 110 6.98 -17.78 1.03
CA SER A 110 8.40 -17.58 0.68
C SER A 110 9.08 -16.44 1.42
N PHE A 111 8.35 -15.38 1.74
CA PHE A 111 8.96 -14.09 2.10
C PHE A 111 8.68 -13.63 3.53
N PHE A 112 7.51 -13.94 4.08
CA PHE A 112 7.08 -13.41 5.38
C PHE A 112 7.35 -14.38 6.54
N ASN A 113 8.31 -15.29 6.37
CA ASN A 113 8.83 -16.11 7.46
C ASN A 113 10.08 -15.43 8.08
N THR A 114 10.42 -15.81 9.32
CA THR A 114 11.52 -15.18 10.07
C THR A 114 12.86 -15.20 9.33
N GLU A 115 13.19 -16.32 8.69
CA GLU A 115 14.47 -16.48 7.98
C GLU A 115 14.55 -15.54 6.76
N SER A 116 13.50 -15.47 5.95
CA SER A 116 13.40 -14.58 4.80
C SER A 116 13.39 -13.11 5.21
N LEU A 117 12.75 -12.76 6.33
CA LEU A 117 12.77 -11.39 6.85
C LEU A 117 14.18 -10.97 7.30
N MET A 118 14.99 -11.87 7.86
CA MET A 118 16.40 -11.54 8.18
C MET A 118 17.22 -11.23 6.92
N LYS A 119 16.91 -11.88 5.79
CA LYS A 119 17.56 -11.59 4.49
C LYS A 119 17.20 -10.20 3.94
N CYS A 120 16.13 -9.57 4.43
CA CYS A 120 15.74 -8.21 4.04
C CYS A 120 16.68 -7.15 4.64
N VAL A 121 17.22 -7.39 5.84
CA VAL A 121 18.04 -6.42 6.59
C VAL A 121 19.21 -5.89 5.78
N PRO A 122 20.10 -6.72 5.20
CA PRO A 122 21.24 -6.21 4.42
C PRO A 122 20.80 -5.41 3.19
N ILE A 123 19.71 -5.83 2.52
CA ILE A 123 19.17 -5.11 1.35
C ILE A 123 18.63 -3.75 1.78
N MET A 124 17.87 -3.69 2.88
CA MET A 124 17.35 -2.43 3.41
C MET A 124 18.45 -1.50 3.91
N ASP A 125 19.51 -2.02 4.55
CA ASP A 125 20.68 -1.23 4.96
C ASP A 125 21.39 -0.62 3.74
N GLU A 126 21.60 -1.42 2.68
CA GLU A 126 22.20 -0.93 1.42
C GLU A 126 21.36 0.18 0.78
N ILE A 127 20.05 -0.03 0.64
CA ILE A 127 19.13 1.00 0.09
C ILE A 127 19.15 2.25 0.96
N THR A 128 19.13 2.09 2.30
CA THR A 128 19.12 3.21 3.24
C THR A 128 20.40 4.03 3.12
N ARG A 129 21.57 3.38 3.12
CA ARG A 129 22.88 4.06 2.96
C ARG A 129 22.97 4.78 1.62
N GLY A 130 22.58 4.11 0.52
CA GLY A 130 22.56 4.71 -0.81
C GLY A 130 21.64 5.93 -0.88
N TYR A 131 20.47 5.84 -0.27
CA TYR A 131 19.50 6.93 -0.20
C TYR A 131 20.03 8.12 0.60
N LEU A 132 20.58 7.89 1.79
CA LEU A 132 21.14 8.95 2.64
C LEU A 132 22.31 9.66 1.95
N LYS A 133 23.25 8.89 1.38
CA LYS A 133 24.40 9.42 0.63
C LYS A 133 23.97 10.29 -0.55
N THR A 134 22.95 9.86 -1.31
CA THR A 134 22.54 10.54 -2.54
C THR A 134 21.64 11.75 -2.27
N HIS A 135 20.80 11.67 -1.23
CA HIS A 135 19.71 12.63 -1.06
C HIS A 135 19.84 13.52 0.17
N TRP A 136 20.61 13.15 1.19
CA TRP A 136 20.69 13.85 2.47
C TRP A 136 22.09 14.38 2.76
N GLU A 137 23.13 13.60 2.48
CA GLU A 137 24.51 14.00 2.74
C GLU A 137 24.87 15.30 2.02
N GLY A 138 25.53 16.23 2.73
CA GLY A 138 25.92 17.54 2.22
C GLY A 138 24.79 18.58 2.11
N LYS A 139 23.58 18.29 2.59
CA LYS A 139 22.48 19.27 2.65
C LYS A 139 22.25 19.79 4.05
N GLU A 140 22.11 21.10 4.18
CA GLU A 140 21.73 21.74 5.45
C GLU A 140 20.27 21.47 5.84
N GLU A 141 19.38 21.40 4.85
CA GLU A 141 17.95 21.15 5.04
C GLU A 141 17.45 20.06 4.09
N VAL A 142 16.59 19.17 4.60
CA VAL A 142 15.96 18.10 3.83
C VAL A 142 14.45 18.07 4.06
N GLN A 143 13.70 18.16 2.96
CA GLN A 143 12.24 18.02 2.95
C GLN A 143 11.83 16.54 2.94
N VAL A 144 11.82 15.93 4.13
CA VAL A 144 11.63 14.48 4.33
C VAL A 144 10.34 13.94 3.69
N CYS A 145 9.19 14.56 3.93
CA CYS A 145 7.89 14.07 3.44
C CYS A 145 7.83 13.91 1.91
N THR A 146 8.53 14.78 1.17
CA THR A 146 8.54 14.75 -0.30
C THR A 146 9.67 13.87 -0.82
N SER A 147 10.85 13.93 -0.20
CA SER A 147 12.03 13.20 -0.65
C SER A 147 11.94 11.71 -0.38
N ILE A 148 11.30 11.30 0.73
CA ILE A 148 11.38 9.92 1.22
C ILE A 148 10.68 8.93 0.28
N LYS A 149 9.68 9.36 -0.49
CA LYS A 149 8.82 8.48 -1.32
C LYS A 149 9.58 7.52 -2.22
N ARG A 150 10.75 7.92 -2.74
CA ARG A 150 11.60 7.03 -3.55
C ARG A 150 12.06 5.80 -2.75
N TYR A 151 12.44 5.98 -1.48
CA TYR A 151 12.96 4.90 -0.63
C TYR A 151 11.93 3.76 -0.45
N PRO A 152 10.69 4.01 0.03
CA PRO A 152 9.67 2.97 0.13
C PRO A 152 9.18 2.38 -1.19
N PHE A 153 9.44 3.06 -2.32
CA PHE A 153 9.20 2.46 -3.63
C PHE A 153 10.26 1.44 -4.01
N GLU A 154 11.53 1.76 -3.76
CA GLU A 154 12.67 0.94 -4.14
C GLU A 154 12.78 -0.34 -3.32
N VAL A 155 12.43 -0.28 -2.03
CA VAL A 155 12.44 -1.44 -1.13
C VAL A 155 11.67 -2.65 -1.70
N PRO A 156 10.36 -2.56 -2.03
CA PRO A 156 9.62 -3.68 -2.61
C PRO A 156 10.10 -4.05 -4.02
N CYS A 157 10.65 -3.13 -4.82
CA CYS A 157 11.30 -3.47 -6.09
C CYS A 157 12.47 -4.45 -5.91
N ARG A 158 13.34 -4.15 -4.93
CA ARG A 158 14.51 -4.98 -4.64
C ARG A 158 14.14 -6.27 -3.89
N LEU A 159 13.26 -6.18 -2.91
CA LEU A 159 12.90 -7.32 -2.07
C LEU A 159 11.99 -8.34 -2.75
N PHE A 160 11.00 -7.89 -3.53
CA PHE A 160 9.96 -8.79 -4.07
C PHE A 160 10.22 -9.23 -5.51
N MET A 161 11.08 -8.51 -6.25
CA MET A 161 11.34 -8.76 -7.67
C MET A 161 12.84 -8.77 -8.03
N SER A 162 13.73 -8.49 -7.06
CA SER A 162 15.17 -8.31 -7.29
C SER A 162 15.50 -7.33 -8.42
N ILE A 163 14.70 -6.28 -8.59
CA ILE A 163 14.96 -5.23 -9.58
C ILE A 163 16.00 -4.29 -8.98
N VAL A 164 17.18 -4.20 -9.58
CA VAL A 164 18.30 -3.38 -9.10
C VAL A 164 18.68 -2.25 -10.06
N GLU A 165 18.16 -2.26 -11.29
CA GLU A 165 18.47 -1.28 -12.33
C GLU A 165 17.85 0.08 -11.99
N PRO A 166 18.65 1.13 -11.71
CA PRO A 166 18.14 2.43 -11.30
C PRO A 166 17.18 3.08 -12.30
N GLU A 167 17.40 2.85 -13.60
CA GLU A 167 16.57 3.37 -14.68
C GLU A 167 15.19 2.69 -14.69
N LEU A 168 15.13 1.38 -14.46
CA LEU A 168 13.85 0.65 -14.41
C LEU A 168 13.05 1.08 -13.17
N ILE A 169 13.69 1.15 -11.99
CA ILE A 169 13.05 1.64 -10.76
C ILE A 169 12.49 3.05 -10.98
N SER A 170 13.25 3.94 -11.62
CA SER A 170 12.83 5.32 -11.88
C SER A 170 11.66 5.41 -12.87
N ARG A 171 11.66 4.59 -13.94
CA ARG A 171 10.51 4.51 -14.88
C ARG A 171 9.26 3.98 -14.20
N LEU A 172 9.40 2.92 -13.39
CA LEU A 172 8.29 2.35 -12.61
C LEU A 172 7.73 3.37 -11.62
N LEU A 173 8.59 4.06 -10.86
CA LEU A 173 8.17 5.09 -9.90
C LEU A 173 7.45 6.26 -10.58
N PHE A 174 7.94 6.69 -11.75
CA PHE A 174 7.29 7.75 -12.51
C PHE A 174 5.85 7.38 -12.89
N GLN A 175 5.64 6.19 -13.45
CA GLN A 175 4.30 5.71 -13.79
C GLN A 175 3.45 5.47 -12.54
N PHE A 176 4.06 4.95 -11.47
CA PHE A 176 3.38 4.69 -10.20
C PHE A 176 2.82 5.98 -9.60
N ASN A 177 3.56 7.09 -9.64
CA ASN A 177 3.06 8.39 -9.19
C ASN A 177 1.86 8.89 -10.02
N ILE A 178 1.79 8.58 -11.31
CA ILE A 178 0.63 8.89 -12.16
C ILE A 178 -0.57 8.00 -11.77
N PHE A 179 -0.31 6.72 -11.49
CA PHE A 179 -1.32 5.78 -10.99
C PHE A 179 -1.95 6.26 -9.67
N ILE A 180 -1.15 6.60 -8.65
CA ILE A 180 -1.65 7.09 -7.36
C ILE A 180 -2.48 8.37 -7.53
N LYS A 181 -2.02 9.32 -8.36
CA LYS A 181 -2.81 10.53 -8.67
C LYS A 181 -4.14 10.18 -9.36
N GLY A 182 -4.16 9.14 -10.19
CA GLY A 182 -5.37 8.64 -10.82
C GLY A 182 -6.43 8.17 -9.82
N LEU A 183 -6.03 7.54 -8.71
CA LEU A 183 -6.93 7.10 -7.64
C LEU A 183 -7.58 8.25 -6.85
N ALA A 184 -6.93 9.42 -6.81
CA ALA A 184 -7.49 10.63 -6.20
C ALA A 184 -8.52 11.33 -7.10
N GLY A 185 -8.53 11.01 -8.40
CA GLY A 185 -9.45 11.58 -9.38
C GLY A 185 -10.82 10.94 -9.36
N PHE A 186 -11.81 11.65 -9.92
CA PHE A 186 -13.15 11.07 -10.14
C PHE A 186 -13.05 9.91 -11.15
N PRO A 187 -13.71 8.76 -10.92
CA PRO A 187 -13.46 7.51 -11.62
C PRO A 187 -14.10 7.43 -13.02
N LEU A 188 -13.85 8.43 -13.87
CA LEU A 188 -14.27 8.46 -15.27
C LEU A 188 -13.07 8.14 -16.16
N ASN A 189 -13.14 7.03 -16.88
CA ASN A 189 -12.09 6.59 -17.81
C ASN A 189 -12.24 7.22 -19.20
N ILE A 190 -12.16 8.55 -19.28
CA ILE A 190 -12.29 9.32 -20.52
C ILE A 190 -10.96 10.06 -20.77
N PRO A 191 -10.46 10.15 -22.01
CA PRO A 191 -9.28 10.94 -22.34
C PRO A 191 -9.34 12.36 -21.74
N GLY A 192 -8.26 12.76 -21.06
CA GLY A 192 -8.16 14.05 -20.36
C GLY A 192 -8.33 13.97 -18.84
N THR A 193 -9.04 12.96 -18.31
CA THR A 193 -9.22 12.80 -16.86
C THR A 193 -7.98 12.27 -16.16
N GLN A 194 -7.87 12.53 -14.85
CA GLN A 194 -6.80 11.97 -14.02
C GLN A 194 -6.89 10.44 -13.93
N PHE A 195 -8.11 9.91 -13.79
CA PHE A 195 -8.35 8.48 -13.70
C PHE A 195 -7.92 7.73 -14.98
N HIS A 196 -8.22 8.28 -16.16
CA HIS A 196 -7.78 7.72 -17.44
C HIS A 196 -6.25 7.68 -17.56
N ARG A 197 -5.55 8.75 -17.15
CA ARG A 197 -4.08 8.76 -17.09
C ARG A 197 -3.54 7.71 -16.13
N GLY A 198 -4.18 7.54 -14.97
CA GLY A 198 -3.83 6.49 -14.01
C GLY A 198 -3.97 5.08 -14.60
N MET A 199 -5.09 4.79 -15.28
CA MET A 199 -5.30 3.50 -15.95
C MET A 199 -4.24 3.20 -17.00
N ARG A 200 -3.86 4.22 -17.80
CA ARG A 200 -2.76 4.08 -18.76
C ARG A 200 -1.41 3.81 -18.07
N ALA A 201 -1.14 4.49 -16.97
CA ALA A 201 0.09 4.29 -16.20
C ALA A 201 0.17 2.86 -15.63
N VAL A 202 -0.94 2.35 -15.08
CA VAL A 202 -1.06 0.94 -14.64
C VAL A 202 -0.72 -0.01 -15.79
N ASN A 203 -1.28 0.20 -16.98
CA ASN A 203 -0.99 -0.65 -18.15
C ASN A 203 0.49 -0.63 -18.55
N ILE A 204 1.14 0.53 -18.45
CA ILE A 204 2.58 0.66 -18.71
C ILE A 204 3.38 -0.11 -17.64
N ILE A 205 3.07 0.05 -16.36
CA ILE A 205 3.73 -0.69 -15.28
C ILE A 205 3.57 -2.19 -15.48
N LYS A 206 2.35 -2.67 -15.75
CA LYS A 206 2.08 -4.09 -16.02
C LYS A 206 2.85 -4.60 -17.24
N ARG A 207 3.16 -3.75 -18.23
CA ARG A 207 4.01 -4.12 -19.37
C ARG A 207 5.47 -4.27 -18.97
N GLU A 208 6.04 -3.33 -18.23
CA GLU A 208 7.42 -3.42 -17.72
C GLU A 208 7.59 -4.64 -16.81
N LEU A 209 6.67 -4.86 -15.86
CA LEU A 209 6.68 -6.02 -14.98
C LEU A 209 6.57 -7.34 -15.72
N ARG A 210 5.87 -7.38 -16.87
CA ARG A 210 5.84 -8.57 -17.73
C ARG A 210 7.19 -8.88 -18.35
N VAL A 211 7.99 -7.87 -18.67
CA VAL A 211 9.37 -8.07 -19.15
C VAL A 211 10.23 -8.68 -18.04
N VAL A 212 10.15 -8.11 -16.82
CA VAL A 212 10.84 -8.65 -15.64
C VAL A 212 10.43 -10.10 -15.36
N LEU A 213 9.13 -10.40 -15.41
CA LEU A 213 8.61 -11.76 -15.20
C LEU A 213 9.17 -12.75 -16.23
N ARG A 214 9.19 -12.39 -17.52
CA ARG A 214 9.72 -13.25 -18.59
C ARG A 214 11.22 -13.50 -18.43
N GLN A 215 11.97 -12.46 -18.09
CA GLN A 215 13.39 -12.56 -17.81
C GLN A 215 13.63 -13.50 -16.63
N ARG A 216 12.88 -13.33 -15.53
CA ARG A 216 13.00 -14.18 -14.35
C ARG A 216 12.67 -15.64 -14.64
N ARG A 217 11.65 -15.91 -15.47
CA ARG A 217 11.35 -17.28 -15.91
C ARG A 217 12.50 -17.91 -16.69
N ALA A 218 13.14 -17.15 -17.59
CA ALA A 218 14.29 -17.64 -18.34
C ALA A 218 15.50 -17.94 -17.44
N GLU A 219 15.75 -17.08 -16.44
CA GLU A 219 16.80 -17.29 -15.43
C GLU A 219 16.56 -18.53 -14.59
N LEU A 220 15.32 -18.78 -14.16
CA LEU A 220 14.93 -19.99 -13.43
C LEU A 220 15.15 -21.25 -14.28
N ALA A 221 14.75 -21.21 -15.56
CA ALA A 221 14.95 -22.34 -16.48
C ALA A 221 16.44 -22.65 -16.70
N ARG A 222 17.29 -21.61 -16.72
CA ARG A 222 18.76 -21.75 -16.82
C ARG A 222 19.45 -21.99 -15.48
N LYS A 223 18.71 -22.06 -14.37
CA LYS A 223 19.24 -22.18 -12.99
C LYS A 223 20.23 -21.08 -12.60
N VAL A 224 20.06 -19.87 -13.13
CA VAL A 224 20.84 -18.67 -12.78
C VAL A 224 20.33 -18.04 -11.49
N THR A 225 19.06 -18.27 -11.16
CA THR A 225 18.35 -17.79 -9.96
C THR A 225 17.62 -18.96 -9.30
N TYR A 226 17.23 -18.79 -8.05
CA TYR A 226 16.52 -19.80 -7.26
C TYR A 226 15.05 -19.42 -7.03
N PRO A 227 14.15 -20.40 -6.87
CA PRO A 227 12.75 -20.17 -6.53
C PRO A 227 12.52 -19.30 -5.29
N THR A 228 13.45 -19.32 -4.34
CA THR A 228 13.36 -18.61 -3.06
C THR A 228 14.05 -17.25 -3.06
N GLN A 229 14.56 -16.80 -4.21
CA GLN A 229 15.26 -15.51 -4.31
C GLN A 229 14.34 -14.35 -3.96
N ASP A 230 13.11 -14.36 -4.45
CA ASP A 230 12.09 -13.35 -4.17
C ASP A 230 10.67 -13.89 -4.43
N ILE A 231 9.66 -13.07 -4.13
CA ILE A 231 8.25 -13.43 -4.31
C ILE A 231 7.95 -13.73 -5.78
N LEU A 232 8.44 -12.93 -6.72
CA LEU A 232 8.22 -13.15 -8.15
C LEU A 232 8.71 -14.54 -8.58
N SER A 233 9.93 -14.92 -8.20
CA SER A 233 10.53 -16.21 -8.51
C SER A 233 9.72 -17.34 -7.89
N TYR A 234 9.26 -17.15 -6.66
CA TYR A 234 8.47 -18.15 -5.94
C TYR A 234 7.13 -18.43 -6.62
N LEU A 235 6.37 -17.38 -6.96
CA LEU A 235 5.06 -17.52 -7.59
C LEU A 235 5.12 -18.12 -9.00
N LEU A 236 6.28 -18.01 -9.68
CA LEU A 236 6.47 -18.58 -11.01
C LEU A 236 6.56 -20.11 -11.03
N VAL A 237 6.95 -20.74 -9.91
CA VAL A 237 7.28 -22.18 -9.87
C VAL A 237 6.59 -22.93 -8.74
N ASN A 238 5.86 -22.24 -7.86
CA ASN A 238 5.08 -22.87 -6.80
C ASN A 238 3.59 -22.73 -7.10
N ALA A 239 2.90 -23.87 -7.05
CA ALA A 239 1.45 -23.93 -7.07
C ALA A 239 0.88 -23.69 -5.68
N ASP A 240 -0.42 -23.39 -5.61
CA ASP A 240 -1.15 -23.38 -4.37
C ASP A 240 -1.39 -24.79 -3.80
N GLU A 241 -2.08 -24.87 -2.65
CA GLU A 241 -2.37 -26.14 -1.96
C GLU A 241 -3.19 -27.14 -2.82
N SER A 242 -3.86 -26.66 -3.87
CA SER A 242 -4.64 -27.49 -4.81
C SER A 242 -3.83 -27.92 -6.05
N GLY A 243 -2.55 -27.53 -6.14
CA GLY A 243 -1.72 -27.77 -7.31
C GLY A 243 -1.98 -26.78 -8.45
N LYS A 244 -2.74 -25.70 -8.22
CA LYS A 244 -3.03 -24.67 -9.23
C LYS A 244 -1.97 -23.58 -9.21
N PHE A 245 -1.44 -23.26 -10.40
CA PHE A 245 -0.54 -22.13 -10.58
C PHE A 245 -1.30 -20.81 -10.74
N ILE A 246 -0.70 -19.73 -10.25
CA ILE A 246 -1.18 -18.38 -10.51
C ILE A 246 -0.88 -18.00 -11.97
N THR A 247 -1.80 -17.29 -12.62
CA THR A 247 -1.59 -16.77 -13.98
C THR A 247 -0.52 -15.66 -13.99
N GLU A 248 0.19 -15.47 -15.10
CA GLU A 248 1.16 -14.36 -15.20
C GLU A 248 0.52 -12.98 -14.98
N ALA A 249 -0.73 -12.82 -15.42
CA ALA A 249 -1.47 -11.58 -15.25
C ALA A 249 -1.73 -11.28 -13.77
N ASP A 250 -2.15 -12.30 -13.01
CA ASP A 250 -2.34 -12.20 -11.57
C ASP A 250 -1.01 -11.93 -10.85
N ILE A 251 0.08 -12.65 -11.18
CA ILE A 251 1.40 -12.41 -10.57
C ILE A 251 1.82 -10.95 -10.74
N ILE A 252 1.66 -10.39 -11.95
CA ILE A 252 1.96 -8.98 -12.23
C ILE A 252 1.09 -8.04 -11.39
N SER A 253 -0.20 -8.34 -11.25
CA SER A 253 -1.11 -7.57 -10.40
C SER A 253 -0.75 -7.67 -8.91
N GLU A 254 -0.25 -8.81 -8.44
CA GLU A 254 0.28 -8.92 -7.08
C GLU A 254 1.53 -8.09 -6.87
N MET A 255 2.47 -8.11 -7.82
CA MET A 255 3.68 -7.29 -7.74
C MET A 255 3.33 -5.80 -7.68
N LEU A 256 2.40 -5.34 -8.53
CA LEU A 256 1.92 -3.96 -8.48
C LEU A 256 1.21 -3.64 -7.15
N THR A 257 0.45 -4.58 -6.60
CA THR A 257 -0.23 -4.40 -5.31
C THR A 257 0.75 -4.32 -4.14
N LEU A 258 1.83 -5.09 -4.18
CA LEU A 258 2.90 -5.00 -3.18
C LEU A 258 3.65 -3.67 -3.24
N LEU A 259 3.92 -3.14 -4.45
CA LEU A 259 4.45 -1.79 -4.63
C LEU A 259 3.49 -0.74 -4.07
N PHE A 260 2.19 -0.87 -4.36
CA PHE A 260 1.15 0.02 -3.85
C PHE A 260 1.10 0.03 -2.31
N ALA A 261 1.05 -1.16 -1.70
CA ALA A 261 0.93 -1.32 -0.26
C ALA A 261 2.16 -0.82 0.50
N GLY A 262 3.37 -1.07 -0.01
CA GLY A 262 4.63 -0.73 0.65
C GLY A 262 5.00 0.76 0.58
N HIS A 263 4.53 1.48 -0.43
CA HIS A 263 4.97 2.85 -0.72
C HIS A 263 4.42 3.89 0.26
N ASP A 264 3.11 4.15 0.24
CA ASP A 264 2.52 5.29 0.97
C ASP A 264 2.51 5.06 2.49
N THR A 265 2.32 3.81 2.92
CA THR A 265 2.28 3.41 4.34
C THR A 265 3.63 3.62 5.02
N SER A 266 4.70 3.12 4.42
CA SER A 266 6.06 3.25 4.95
C SER A 266 6.56 4.70 4.82
N SER A 267 6.25 5.39 3.71
CA SER A 267 6.58 6.82 3.55
C SER A 267 5.98 7.66 4.67
N SER A 268 4.70 7.44 4.99
CA SER A 268 3.99 8.16 6.05
C SER A 268 4.55 7.81 7.43
N THR A 269 4.81 6.53 7.70
CA THR A 269 5.38 6.06 8.97
C THR A 269 6.75 6.68 9.23
N ILE A 270 7.66 6.64 8.25
CA ILE A 270 9.01 7.22 8.39
C ILE A 270 8.93 8.74 8.60
N SER A 271 8.07 9.41 7.83
CA SER A 271 7.90 10.87 7.95
C SER A 271 7.35 11.27 9.32
N LEU A 272 6.37 10.53 9.84
CA LEU A 272 5.81 10.76 11.17
C LEU A 272 6.83 10.46 12.27
N LEU A 273 7.58 9.36 12.15
CA LEU A 273 8.66 9.03 13.08
C LEU A 273 9.65 10.18 13.20
N ILE A 274 10.15 10.69 12.07
CA ILE A 274 11.10 11.81 12.05
C ILE A 274 10.47 13.06 12.66
N LYS A 275 9.21 13.39 12.32
CA LYS A 275 8.48 14.53 12.89
C LYS A 275 8.33 14.44 14.41
N TYR A 276 8.01 13.27 14.95
CA TYR A 276 7.82 13.11 16.39
C TYR A 276 9.16 13.07 17.16
N LEU A 277 10.20 12.51 16.56
CA LEU A 277 11.54 12.52 17.16
C LEU A 277 12.15 13.92 17.18
N SER A 278 12.01 14.70 16.09
CA SER A 278 12.53 16.07 16.03
C SER A 278 11.83 17.01 17.01
N GLY A 279 10.55 16.75 17.33
CA GLY A 279 9.80 17.50 18.34
C GLY A 279 10.08 17.12 19.79
N SER A 280 10.86 16.07 20.07
CA SER A 280 11.16 15.59 21.43
C SER A 280 12.66 15.29 21.63
N PRO A 281 13.44 16.27 22.12
CA PRO A 281 14.86 16.08 22.40
C PRO A 281 15.15 14.95 23.41
N GLU A 282 14.23 14.65 24.31
CA GLU A 282 14.37 13.54 25.26
C GLU A 282 14.21 12.19 24.56
N SER A 283 13.18 12.02 23.73
CA SER A 283 12.96 10.80 22.94
C SER A 283 14.15 10.56 22.01
N MET A 284 14.66 11.61 21.38
CA MET A 284 15.83 11.55 20.52
C MET A 284 17.09 11.11 21.29
N ARG A 285 17.37 11.70 22.46
CA ARG A 285 18.50 11.28 23.31
C ARG A 285 18.39 9.83 23.78
N LYS A 286 17.19 9.37 24.15
CA LYS A 286 16.94 7.97 24.54
C LYS A 286 17.18 7.03 23.36
N PHE A 287 16.67 7.38 22.17
CA PHE A 287 16.88 6.60 20.94
C PHE A 287 18.39 6.42 20.64
N PHE A 288 19.18 7.49 20.75
CA PHE A 288 20.62 7.41 20.52
C PHE A 288 21.39 6.68 21.64
N ARG A 289 20.94 6.75 22.90
CA ARG A 289 21.59 6.05 24.03
C ARG A 289 21.42 4.53 24.02
N VAL A 290 20.33 4.00 23.46
CA VAL A 290 20.02 2.56 23.50
C VAL A 290 20.83 1.75 22.45
N GLY A 291 21.74 2.38 21.72
CA GLY A 291 22.82 1.67 21.01
C GLY A 291 22.51 1.28 19.58
N TRP A 292 22.57 2.25 18.67
CA TRP A 292 22.77 2.00 17.22
C TRP A 292 23.85 2.87 16.58
N LEU A 293 24.46 3.80 17.32
CA LEU A 293 25.61 4.60 16.88
C LEU A 293 26.53 4.86 18.08
N SER A 294 27.48 3.98 18.34
CA SER A 294 28.65 4.33 19.16
C SER A 294 29.75 5.04 18.37
N SER A 295 29.52 5.41 17.10
CA SER A 295 30.59 5.91 16.22
C SER A 295 30.22 7.02 15.22
N ALA A 296 29.08 7.70 15.34
CA ALA A 296 28.84 8.91 14.54
C ALA A 296 28.37 10.06 15.44
N GLN A 297 29.32 10.96 15.77
CA GLN A 297 29.03 12.29 16.29
C GLN A 297 28.31 13.08 15.19
N LEU A 298 26.99 13.19 15.29
CA LEU A 298 26.24 14.25 14.64
C LEU A 298 26.02 15.34 15.70
N SER A 299 26.74 16.44 15.57
CA SER A 299 26.45 17.69 16.27
C SER A 299 25.24 18.34 15.60
N PHE A 300 24.18 18.55 16.37
CA PHE A 300 23.04 19.39 16.00
C PHE A 300 23.37 20.87 16.14
#